data_AF-A0A8T4RA79-F1
#
_entry.id   AF-A0A8T4RA79-F1
#
_cell.length_a   1.000
_cell.length_b   1.000
_cell.length_c   1.000
_cell.angle_alpha   90.00
_cell.angle_beta   90.00
_cell.angle_gamma   90.00
#
_symmetry.space_group_name_H-M   'P 1'
#
loop_
_entity.id
_entity.type
_entity.pdbx_description
1 polymer ?
#
loop_
_entity_poly.entity_id
_entity_poly.type
_entity_poly.pdbx_seq_one_letter_code
_entity_poly.pdbx_strand_id
1 'polypeptide(L)'
;MKLISEFAEFRKCLKKNRRKHIKYLLKNSKEETLRLLARLEQEISLFSKNARKRIKMIRKNIGKLTLFQDNPIVPLTNNTLEQYYSATLQKTEKKKFRCNESLHLKLKIVRERWNKTIGDLSFNFLGFLQLFAKIHYFFGET
;
A
#
# COMPACT_ATOMS: atom_id res chain seq x y z
N MET A 1 -29.95 -0.84 28.52
CA MET A 1 -29.20 -1.70 27.57
C MET A 1 -29.58 -1.49 26.09
N LYS A 2 -30.87 -1.28 25.75
CA LYS A 2 -31.34 -1.07 24.36
C LYS A 2 -30.65 0.05 23.56
N LEU A 3 -30.39 1.20 24.18
CA LEU A 3 -29.81 2.35 23.49
C LEU A 3 -28.36 2.09 22.99
N ILE A 4 -27.58 1.32 23.76
CA ILE A 4 -26.19 0.98 23.41
C ILE A 4 -26.17 -0.01 22.25
N SER A 5 -27.08 -1.00 22.24
CA SER A 5 -27.20 -1.94 21.13
C SER A 5 -27.69 -1.25 19.85
N GLU A 6 -28.68 -0.36 19.95
CA GLU A 6 -29.19 0.43 18.83
C GLU A 6 -28.10 1.35 18.25
N PHE A 7 -27.32 2.03 19.09
CA PHE A 7 -26.20 2.86 18.63
C PHE A 7 -25.08 2.02 17.99
N ALA A 8 -24.79 0.83 18.52
CA ALA A 8 -23.83 -0.09 17.93
C ALA A 8 -24.27 -0.59 16.54
N GLU A 9 -25.55 -0.87 16.39
CA GLU A 9 -26.17 -1.32 15.14
C GLU A 9 -26.22 -0.20 14.10
N PHE A 10 -26.57 1.02 14.52
CA PHE A 10 -26.46 2.22 13.71
C PHE A 10 -25.04 2.44 13.18
N ARG A 11 -24.02 2.35 14.04
CA ARG A 11 -22.61 2.43 13.63
C ARG A 11 -22.20 1.33 12.65
N LYS A 12 -22.72 0.11 12.82
CA LYS A 12 -22.50 -1.00 11.88
C LYS A 12 -23.11 -0.70 10.51
N CYS A 13 -24.35 -0.19 10.48
CA CYS A 13 -25.03 0.22 9.26
C CYS A 13 -24.27 1.33 8.52
N LEU A 14 -23.84 2.38 9.23
CA LEU A 14 -22.99 3.44 8.65
C LEU A 14 -21.70 2.89 8.04
N LYS A 15 -21.01 1.97 8.73
CA LYS A 15 -19.81 1.31 8.18
C LYS A 15 -20.12 0.50 6.93
N LYS A 16 -21.23 -0.25 6.91
CA LYS A 16 -21.65 -1.08 5.78
C LYS A 16 -22.00 -0.23 4.56
N ASN A 17 -22.75 0.86 4.77
CA ASN A 17 -23.08 1.83 3.72
C ASN A 17 -21.82 2.51 3.18
N ARG A 18 -20.93 2.97 4.05
CA ARG A 18 -19.66 3.57 3.63
C ARG A 18 -18.80 2.59 2.80
N ARG A 19 -18.81 1.29 3.12
CA ARG A 19 -18.13 0.25 2.33
C ARG A 19 -18.76 0.01 0.97
N LYS A 20 -20.09 -0.06 0.89
CA LYS A 20 -20.83 -0.17 -0.39
C LYS A 20 -20.57 1.04 -1.29
N HIS A 21 -20.38 2.22 -0.69
CA HIS A 21 -20.02 3.45 -1.39
C HIS A 21 -18.52 3.66 -1.59
N ILE A 22 -17.63 2.70 -1.29
CA ILE A 22 -16.20 2.81 -1.63
C ILE A 22 -15.99 2.96 -3.14
N LYS A 23 -16.91 2.39 -3.95
CA LYS A 23 -16.95 2.61 -5.41
C LYS A 23 -17.24 4.08 -5.81
N TYR A 24 -17.72 4.90 -4.87
CA TYR A 24 -18.08 6.31 -5.03
C TYR A 24 -17.27 7.25 -4.13
N LEU A 25 -16.07 6.86 -3.69
CA LEU A 25 -15.10 7.83 -3.17
C LEU A 25 -14.71 8.74 -4.33
N LEU A 26 -15.53 9.77 -4.57
CA LEU A 26 -15.27 10.81 -5.55
C LEU A 26 -13.90 11.39 -5.21
N LYS A 27 -12.99 11.23 -6.16
CA LYS A 27 -11.63 11.72 -6.06
C LYS A 27 -11.72 13.24 -6.12
N ASN A 28 -11.54 13.91 -4.98
CA ASN A 28 -11.30 15.35 -5.00
C ASN A 28 -10.13 15.60 -5.95
N SER A 29 -10.30 16.58 -6.84
CA SER A 29 -9.19 16.99 -7.68
C SER A 29 -8.05 17.48 -6.78
N LYS A 30 -6.82 17.46 -7.31
CA LYS A 30 -5.67 17.99 -6.58
C LYS A 30 -5.89 19.46 -6.21
N GLU A 31 -6.48 20.23 -7.10
CA GLU A 31 -6.86 21.62 -6.85
C GLU A 31 -7.82 21.77 -5.67
N GLU A 32 -8.88 20.97 -5.63
CA GLU A 32 -9.86 21.00 -4.55
C GLU A 32 -9.23 20.62 -3.20
N THR A 33 -8.30 19.67 -3.23
CA THR A 33 -7.52 19.27 -2.05
C THR A 33 -6.64 20.40 -1.53
N LEU A 34 -5.99 21.14 -2.43
CA LEU A 34 -5.18 22.31 -2.07
C LEU A 34 -6.04 23.46 -1.54
N ARG A 35 -7.21 23.71 -2.15
CA ARG A 35 -8.17 24.72 -1.66
C ARG A 35 -8.66 24.40 -0.25
N LEU A 36 -9.02 23.15 0.02
CA LEU A 36 -9.42 22.70 1.35
C LEU A 36 -8.31 22.88 2.38
N LEU A 37 -7.07 22.51 2.02
CA LEU A 37 -5.93 22.70 2.92
C LEU A 37 -5.69 24.17 3.23
N ALA A 38 -5.75 25.05 2.22
CA ALA A 38 -5.60 26.49 2.42
C ALA A 38 -6.66 27.06 3.37
N ARG A 39 -7.92 26.60 3.26
CA ARG A 39 -9.00 26.98 4.19
C ARG A 39 -8.71 26.52 5.62
N LEU A 40 -8.23 25.28 5.79
CA LEU A 40 -7.84 24.76 7.11
C LEU A 40 -6.65 25.52 7.71
N GLU A 41 -5.77 26.07 6.88
CA GLU A 41 -4.67 26.93 7.33
C GLU A 41 -5.15 28.32 7.77
N GLN A 42 -6.14 28.90 7.10
CA GLN A 42 -6.75 30.17 7.51
C GLN A 42 -7.43 30.04 8.88
N GLU A 43 -8.12 28.93 9.12
CA GLU A 43 -8.84 28.65 10.36
C GLU A 43 -7.95 27.94 11.41
N ILE A 44 -6.63 27.86 11.19
CA ILE A 44 -5.73 27.00 11.98
C ILE A 44 -5.77 27.29 13.48
N SER A 45 -6.03 28.55 13.86
CA SER A 45 -6.11 29.01 15.26
C SER A 45 -7.28 28.40 16.03
N LEU A 46 -8.38 28.05 15.34
CA LEU A 46 -9.58 27.45 15.92
C LEU A 46 -9.36 25.98 16.34
N PHE A 47 -8.28 25.37 15.87
CA PHE A 47 -7.98 23.97 16.13
C PHE A 47 -7.12 23.75 17.38
N SER A 48 -7.33 22.60 18.01
CA SER A 48 -6.48 22.12 19.12
C SER A 48 -5.00 22.05 18.71
N LYS A 49 -4.09 22.15 19.69
CA LYS A 49 -2.63 22.09 19.45
C LYS A 49 -2.21 20.85 18.64
N ASN A 50 -2.87 19.72 18.88
CA ASN A 50 -2.62 18.47 18.16
C ASN A 50 -3.07 18.53 16.70
N ALA A 51 -4.27 19.07 16.46
CA ALA A 51 -4.78 19.26 15.10
C ALA A 51 -3.92 20.26 14.31
N ARG A 52 -3.50 21.37 14.92
CA ARG A 52 -2.56 22.32 14.33
C ARG A 52 -1.24 21.67 13.89
N LYS A 53 -0.64 20.83 14.73
CA LYS A 53 0.57 20.08 14.38
C LYS A 53 0.35 19.17 13.17
N ARG A 54 -0.81 18.51 13.10
CA ARG A 54 -1.16 17.64 11.97
C ARG A 54 -1.36 18.43 10.68
N ILE A 55 -2.07 19.56 10.72
CA ILE A 55 -2.27 20.43 9.54
C ILE A 55 -0.91 20.90 9.00
N LYS A 56 -0.01 21.37 9.87
CA LYS A 56 1.37 21.74 9.46
C LYS A 56 2.15 20.59 8.85
N MET A 57 2.04 19.38 9.39
CA MET A 57 2.70 18.19 8.86
C MET A 57 2.13 17.80 7.48
N ILE A 58 0.81 17.89 7.31
CA ILE A 58 0.13 17.64 6.04
C ILE A 58 0.63 18.63 5.00
N ARG A 59 0.71 19.93 5.34
CA ARG A 59 1.25 20.96 4.45
C ARG A 59 2.68 20.68 4.01
N LYS A 60 3.56 20.35 4.96
CA LYS A 60 4.97 20.04 4.68
C LYS A 60 5.13 18.86 3.72
N ASN A 61 4.24 17.88 3.80
CA ASN A 61 4.32 16.63 3.05
C ASN A 61 3.27 16.52 1.93
N ILE A 62 2.62 17.62 1.55
CA ILE A 62 1.42 17.58 0.71
C ILE A 62 1.67 16.85 -0.61
N GLY A 63 2.79 17.12 -1.29
CA GLY A 63 3.13 16.46 -2.56
C GLY A 63 3.28 14.93 -2.46
N LYS A 64 3.75 14.43 -1.31
CA LYS A 64 3.81 12.97 -1.06
C LYS A 64 2.43 12.42 -0.74
N LEU A 65 1.63 13.18 0.01
CA LEU A 65 0.29 12.78 0.43
C LEU A 65 -0.72 12.82 -0.73
N THR A 66 -0.51 13.66 -1.74
CA THR A 66 -1.38 13.79 -2.91
C THR A 66 -0.86 13.04 -4.14
N LEU A 67 0.22 12.25 -4.02
CA LEU A 67 0.85 11.59 -5.18
C LEU A 67 -0.10 10.65 -5.93
N PHE A 68 -1.04 10.03 -5.23
CA PHE A 68 -2.10 9.20 -5.83
C PHE A 68 -3.07 9.99 -6.72
N GLN A 69 -3.10 11.32 -6.58
CA GLN A 69 -3.91 12.18 -7.42
C GLN A 69 -3.28 12.36 -8.80
N ASP A 70 -1.96 12.42 -8.86
CA ASP A 70 -1.17 12.64 -10.07
C ASP A 70 -0.77 11.34 -10.77
N ASN A 71 -0.49 10.26 -10.02
CA ASN A 71 0.02 9.01 -10.58
C ASN A 71 -1.00 7.87 -10.42
N PRO A 72 -1.51 7.28 -11.52
CA PRO A 72 -2.50 6.19 -11.46
C PRO A 72 -1.94 4.89 -10.86
N ILE A 73 -0.62 4.71 -10.85
CA ILE A 73 0.05 3.53 -10.27
C ILE A 73 0.05 3.63 -8.73
N VAL A 74 -0.01 4.84 -8.17
CA VAL A 74 0.03 5.04 -6.72
C VAL A 74 -1.38 4.85 -6.16
N PRO A 75 -1.60 3.85 -5.29
CA PRO A 75 -2.93 3.58 -4.76
C PRO A 75 -3.41 4.74 -3.86
N LEU A 76 -4.71 4.99 -3.89
CA LEU A 76 -5.39 6.08 -3.15
C LEU A 76 -5.18 6.05 -1.64
N THR A 77 -4.66 4.95 -1.12
CA THR A 77 -4.46 4.75 0.30
C THR A 77 -3.09 4.13 0.55
N ASN A 78 -2.42 4.59 1.61
CA ASN A 78 -1.36 3.81 2.27
C ASN A 78 -1.90 2.48 2.84
N ASN A 79 -3.24 2.34 2.93
CA ASN A 79 -3.92 1.22 3.57
C ASN A 79 -3.65 -0.12 2.90
N THR A 80 -3.28 -0.24 1.62
CA THR A 80 -2.94 -1.58 1.09
C THR A 80 -1.65 -2.10 1.71
N LEU A 81 -0.61 -1.27 1.82
CA LEU A 81 0.63 -1.61 2.53
C LEU A 81 0.41 -1.64 4.04
N GLU A 82 -0.29 -0.66 4.62
CA GLU A 82 -0.57 -0.63 6.06
C GLU A 82 -1.54 -1.72 6.51
N GLN A 83 -2.53 -2.13 5.70
CA GLN A 83 -3.40 -3.28 5.96
C GLN A 83 -2.69 -4.59 5.67
N TYR A 84 -1.88 -4.69 4.60
CA TYR A 84 -1.03 -5.87 4.39
C TYR A 84 -0.11 -6.07 5.59
N TYR A 85 0.64 -5.05 5.99
CA TYR A 85 1.47 -5.12 7.18
C TYR A 85 0.64 -5.19 8.47
N SER A 86 -0.58 -4.66 8.53
CA SER A 86 -1.39 -4.73 9.75
C SER A 86 -2.13 -6.04 9.96
N ALA A 87 -2.52 -6.70 8.88
CA ALA A 87 -3.16 -8.01 8.88
C ALA A 87 -2.12 -9.13 8.92
N THR A 88 -0.95 -8.94 8.32
CA THR A 88 0.06 -10.00 8.16
C THR A 88 1.18 -9.93 9.19
N LEU A 89 1.53 -8.74 9.71
CA LEU A 89 2.62 -8.61 10.69
C LEU A 89 2.12 -8.42 12.12
N GLN A 90 2.72 -9.17 13.04
CA GLN A 90 2.54 -9.00 14.47
C GLN A 90 3.18 -7.68 14.94
N LYS A 91 2.78 -7.20 16.13
CA LYS A 91 3.19 -5.89 16.70
C LYS A 91 4.72 -5.75 16.82
N THR A 92 5.41 -6.86 17.09
CA THR A 92 6.89 -6.98 17.15
C THR A 92 7.54 -6.83 15.79
N GLU A 93 6.94 -7.39 14.74
CA GLU A 93 7.46 -7.32 13.38
C GLU A 93 7.27 -5.92 12.79
N LYS A 94 6.15 -5.25 13.07
CA LYS A 94 5.94 -3.84 12.70
C LYS A 94 7.03 -2.92 13.28
N LYS A 95 7.52 -3.19 14.50
CA LYS A 95 8.64 -2.44 15.10
C LYS A 95 9.93 -2.55 14.26
N LYS A 96 10.18 -3.72 13.65
CA LYS A 96 11.34 -3.98 12.78
C LYS A 96 11.26 -3.32 11.39
N PHE A 97 10.16 -2.63 11.05
CA PHE A 97 10.00 -1.91 9.78
C PHE A 97 9.89 -0.38 9.98
N ARG A 98 10.04 0.12 11.22
CA ARG A 98 9.92 1.56 11.52
C ARG A 98 11.18 2.37 11.21
N CYS A 99 12.32 1.71 11.02
CA CYS A 99 13.59 2.38 10.69
C CYS A 99 13.96 2.14 9.23
N ASN A 100 14.37 3.19 8.52
CA ASN A 100 14.79 3.09 7.11
C ASN A 100 15.92 2.08 6.90
N GLU A 101 16.86 1.97 7.83
CA GLU A 101 17.94 0.97 7.79
C GLU A 101 17.41 -0.47 7.82
N SER A 102 16.45 -0.75 8.69
CA SER A 102 15.84 -2.09 8.79
C SER A 102 15.04 -2.47 7.54
N LEU A 103 14.48 -1.48 6.85
CA LEU A 103 13.77 -1.65 5.58
C LEU A 103 14.76 -1.91 4.44
N HIS A 104 15.87 -1.16 4.39
CA HIS A 104 16.97 -1.38 3.44
C HIS A 104 17.59 -2.77 3.59
N LEU A 105 17.84 -3.22 4.81
CA LEU A 105 18.42 -4.54 5.08
C LEU A 105 17.52 -5.67 4.56
N LYS A 106 16.21 -5.57 4.77
CA LYS A 106 15.25 -6.56 4.26
C LYS A 106 15.10 -6.52 2.75
N LEU A 107 15.09 -5.33 2.15
CA LEU A 107 15.09 -5.19 0.69
C LEU A 107 16.37 -5.79 0.08
N LYS A 108 17.52 -5.62 0.75
CA LYS A 108 18.78 -6.26 0.35
C LYS A 108 18.67 -7.78 0.43
N ILE A 109 18.19 -8.34 1.54
CA ILE A 109 18.00 -9.80 1.70
C ILE A 109 17.06 -10.38 0.63
N VAL A 110 15.96 -9.68 0.32
CA VAL A 110 15.01 -10.12 -0.72
C VAL A 110 15.66 -10.06 -2.10
N ARG A 111 16.40 -8.99 -2.40
CA ARG A 111 17.16 -8.86 -3.66
C ARG A 111 18.20 -9.97 -3.81
N GLU A 112 18.96 -10.28 -2.77
CA GLU A 112 19.93 -11.39 -2.78
C GLU A 112 19.24 -12.75 -3.01
N ARG A 113 18.08 -12.98 -2.38
CA ARG A 113 17.27 -14.18 -2.65
C ARG A 113 16.82 -14.24 -4.10
N TRP A 114 16.27 -13.15 -4.62
CA TRP A 114 15.83 -13.08 -6.01
C TRP A 114 16.99 -13.30 -6.99
N ASN A 115 18.14 -12.68 -6.75
CA ASN A 115 19.34 -12.88 -7.56
C ASN A 115 19.83 -14.33 -7.51
N LYS A 116 19.79 -14.97 -6.33
CA LYS A 116 20.11 -16.39 -6.19
C LYS A 116 19.10 -17.27 -6.93
N THR A 117 17.80 -16.99 -6.82
CA THR A 117 16.76 -17.71 -7.56
C THR A 117 16.89 -17.50 -9.06
N ILE A 118 17.28 -16.32 -9.54
CA ILE A 118 17.56 -16.02 -10.96
C ILE A 118 18.85 -16.70 -11.41
N GLY A 119 19.86 -16.83 -10.54
CA GLY A 119 21.07 -17.62 -10.78
C GLY A 119 20.78 -19.12 -10.87
N ASP A 120 19.91 -19.62 -9.99
CA ASP A 120 19.41 -21.00 -10.03
C ASP A 120 18.43 -21.22 -11.22
N LEU A 121 17.77 -20.16 -11.70
CA LEU A 121 16.99 -20.12 -12.94
C LEU A 121 17.83 -19.89 -14.19
N SER A 122 19.13 -19.63 -14.04
CA SER A 122 20.03 -19.59 -15.19
C SER A 122 19.87 -20.94 -15.86
N PHE A 123 19.28 -20.90 -17.06
CA PHE A 123 18.79 -22.02 -17.82
C PHE A 123 19.73 -23.21 -17.61
N ASN A 124 19.24 -24.31 -17.04
CA ASN A 124 19.95 -25.59 -17.09
C ASN A 124 20.08 -25.93 -18.58
N PHE A 125 21.12 -25.41 -19.24
CA PHE A 125 21.36 -25.58 -20.67
C PHE A 125 21.42 -27.07 -21.01
N LEU A 126 21.94 -27.86 -20.07
CA LEU A 126 21.86 -29.31 -20.09
C LEU A 126 20.41 -29.84 -20.09
N GLY A 127 19.53 -29.30 -19.26
CA GLY A 127 18.11 -29.67 -19.22
C GLY A 127 17.36 -29.25 -20.49
N PHE A 128 17.70 -28.10 -21.07
CA PHE A 128 17.20 -27.68 -22.39
C PHE A 128 17.70 -28.60 -23.51
N LEU A 129 18.98 -28.94 -23.53
CA LEU A 129 19.57 -29.89 -24.49
C LEU A 129 18.94 -31.28 -24.36
N GLN A 130 18.69 -31.75 -23.13
CA GLN A 130 18.01 -33.01 -22.88
C GLN A 130 16.57 -32.99 -23.40
N LEU A 131 15.83 -31.90 -23.17
CA LEU A 131 14.47 -31.75 -23.70
C LEU A 131 14.47 -31.68 -25.23
N PHE A 132 15.40 -30.92 -25.81
CA PHE A 132 15.55 -30.78 -27.26
C PHE A 132 15.91 -32.12 -27.93
N ALA A 133 16.89 -32.85 -27.39
CA ALA A 133 17.26 -34.18 -27.87
C ALA A 133 16.08 -35.17 -27.79
N LYS A 134 15.28 -35.08 -26.72
CA LYS A 134 14.11 -35.93 -26.53
C LYS A 134 13.01 -35.61 -27.55
N ILE A 135 12.74 -34.34 -27.80
CA ILE A 135 11.80 -33.89 -28.84
C ILE A 135 12.30 -34.34 -30.23
N HIS A 136 13.58 -34.17 -30.54
CA HIS A 136 14.15 -34.60 -31.82
C HIS A 136 14.13 -36.12 -32.02
N TYR A 137 14.28 -36.90 -30.95
CA TYR A 137 14.13 -38.35 -31.00
C TYR A 137 12.68 -38.76 -31.28
N PHE A 138 11.71 -38.10 -30.63
CA PHE A 138 10.27 -38.40 -30.83
C PHE A 138 9.72 -37.96 -32.19
N PHE A 139 10.29 -36.92 -32.81
CA PHE A 139 9.85 -36.37 -34.11
C PHE A 139 10.83 -36.64 -35.27
N GLY A 140 11.93 -37.36 -35.01
CA GLY A 140 12.97 -37.67 -36.00
C GLY A 140 12.80 -39.05 -36.66
N GLU A 141 11.84 -39.86 -36.23
CA GLU A 141 11.44 -41.10 -36.88
C GLU A 141 10.09 -40.91 -37.60
N THR A 142 10.11 -40.13 -38.69
CA THR A 142 9.11 -40.19 -39.78
C THR A 142 9.80 -39.92 -41.10
#